data_AF-A0A2B1KRR1-F1
#
_entry.id   AF-A0A2B1KRR1-F1
#
_cell.length_a   1.000
_cell.length_b   1.000
_cell.length_c   1.000
_cell.angle_alpha   90.00
_cell.angle_beta   90.00
_cell.angle_gamma   90.00
#
_symmetry.space_group_name_H-M   'P 1'
#
loop_
_entity.id
_entity.type
_entity.pdbx_description
1 polymer ?
#
loop_
_entity_poly.entity_id
_entity_poly.type
_entity_poly.pdbx_seq_one_letter_code
_entity_poly.pdbx_strand_id
1 'polypeptide(L)'
;MNNDIYRTFVSCFNQIGELQVSDEEFAEKSTMLNRWMMTLDEEARAQVAAEVSPLIIKAAQHIRDKQKILEEMIMANDGRMKANSFYGKY
;
A
#
# COMPACT_ATOMS: atom_id res chain seq x y z
N MET A 1 -17.23 14.20 2.80
CA MET A 1 -17.55 13.44 4.02
C MET A 1 -16.93 14.11 5.25
N ASN A 2 -17.70 14.36 6.31
CA ASN A 2 -17.23 15.05 7.53
C ASN A 2 -17.27 14.08 8.73
N ASN A 3 -16.51 12.98 8.63
CA ASN A 3 -16.43 11.94 9.65
C ASN A 3 -14.96 11.66 10.01
N ASP A 4 -14.67 11.60 11.30
CA ASP A 4 -13.30 11.46 11.80
C ASP A 4 -12.69 10.10 11.50
N ILE A 5 -13.49 9.02 11.45
CA ILE A 5 -13.01 7.67 11.12
C ILE A 5 -12.59 7.62 9.65
N TYR A 6 -13.42 8.15 8.75
CA TYR A 6 -13.07 8.28 7.33
C TYR A 6 -11.79 9.10 7.13
N ARG A 7 -11.68 10.28 7.77
CA ARG A 7 -10.49 11.14 7.65
C ARG A 7 -9.24 10.45 8.19
N THR A 8 -9.36 9.77 9.32
CA THR A 8 -8.26 9.00 9.92
C THR A 8 -7.79 7.90 8.97
N PHE A 9 -8.72 7.17 8.34
CA PHE A 9 -8.37 6.16 7.35
C PHE A 9 -7.70 6.77 6.12
N VAL A 10 -8.26 7.82 5.52
CA VAL A 10 -7.68 8.50 4.35
C VAL A 10 -6.29 9.07 4.65
N SER A 11 -6.05 9.51 5.88
CA SER A 11 -4.73 10.00 6.31
C SER A 11 -3.63 8.92 6.34
N CYS A 12 -3.97 7.62 6.21
CA CYS A 12 -2.98 6.56 6.03
C CYS A 12 -2.23 6.67 4.70
N PHE A 13 -2.82 7.37 3.72
CA PHE A 13 -2.26 7.54 2.40
C PHE A 13 -1.67 8.94 2.26
N ASN A 14 -0.47 9.02 1.69
CA ASN A 14 0.13 10.29 1.32
C ASN A 14 -0.47 10.84 -0.01
N GLN A 15 0.01 12.01 -0.45
CA GLN A 15 -0.50 12.68 -1.66
C GLN A 15 -0.33 11.84 -2.95
N ILE A 16 0.67 10.97 -3.00
CA ILE A 16 0.91 10.10 -4.14
C ILE A 16 0.16 8.77 -4.02
N GLY A 17 -0.52 8.50 -2.92
CA GLY A 17 -1.31 7.28 -2.70
C GLY A 17 -0.51 6.09 -2.16
N GLU A 18 0.66 6.33 -1.58
CA GLU A 18 1.39 5.32 -0.82
C GLU A 18 0.93 5.32 0.63
N LEU A 19 0.99 4.14 1.26
CA LEU A 19 0.86 4.01 2.71
C LEU A 19 2.04 4.70 3.41
N GLN A 20 1.73 5.60 4.34
CA GLN A 20 2.72 6.32 5.16
C GLN A 20 2.71 5.90 6.64
N VAL A 21 1.93 4.87 6.98
CA VAL A 21 1.80 4.28 8.32
C VAL A 21 2.28 2.83 8.29
N SER A 22 2.45 2.21 9.46
CA SER A 22 2.78 0.79 9.56
C SER A 22 1.60 -0.10 9.15
N ASP A 23 1.87 -1.37 8.83
CA ASP A 23 0.84 -2.37 8.53
C ASP A 23 -0.13 -2.57 9.70
N GLU A 24 0.37 -2.55 10.93
CA GLU A 24 -0.41 -2.67 12.16
C GLU A 24 -1.39 -1.49 12.32
N GLU A 25 -0.88 -0.27 12.15
CA GLU A 25 -1.69 0.95 12.24
C GLU A 25 -2.72 1.01 11.09
N PHE A 26 -2.36 0.58 9.88
CA PHE A 26 -3.29 0.47 8.77
C PHE A 26 -4.39 -0.56 9.03
N ALA A 27 -4.06 -1.71 9.60
CA ALA A 27 -5.03 -2.76 9.94
C ALA A 27 -6.02 -2.29 11.02
N GLU A 28 -5.54 -1.57 12.03
CA GLU A 28 -6.38 -0.97 13.07
C GLU A 28 -7.38 0.02 12.48
N LYS A 29 -6.89 1.00 11.69
CA LYS A 29 -7.74 2.02 11.08
C LYS A 29 -8.70 1.44 10.04
N SER A 30 -8.30 0.39 9.31
CA SER A 30 -9.17 -0.36 8.40
C SER A 30 -10.31 -1.04 9.17
N THR A 31 -10.02 -1.61 10.34
CA THR A 31 -11.03 -2.22 11.21
C THR A 31 -12.02 -1.18 11.72
N MET A 32 -11.54 0.00 12.12
CA MET A 32 -12.40 1.12 12.54
C MET A 32 -13.30 1.59 11.39
N LEU A 33 -12.74 1.77 10.18
CA LEU A 33 -13.50 2.13 8.98
C LEU A 33 -14.61 1.10 8.69
N ASN A 34 -14.27 -0.20 8.69
CA ASN A 34 -15.23 -1.26 8.41
C ASN A 34 -16.39 -1.28 9.42
N ARG A 35 -16.08 -1.14 10.72
CA ARG A 35 -17.11 -1.04 11.77
C ARG A 35 -18.02 0.16 11.56
N TRP A 36 -17.45 1.31 11.22
CA TRP A 36 -18.23 2.51 10.92
C TRP A 36 -19.09 2.34 9.66
N MET A 37 -18.57 1.76 8.59
CA MET A 37 -19.31 1.50 7.35
C MET A 37 -20.54 0.60 7.57
N MET A 38 -20.47 -0.33 8.52
CA MET A 38 -21.62 -1.17 8.91
C MET A 38 -22.77 -0.36 9.55
N THR A 39 -22.48 0.82 10.11
CA THR A 39 -23.51 1.71 10.69
C THR A 39 -24.18 2.61 9.66
N LEU A 40 -23.62 2.71 8.45
CA LEU A 40 -24.17 3.52 7.37
C LEU A 40 -25.29 2.77 6.64
N ASP A 41 -26.22 3.53 6.06
CA ASP A 41 -27.14 3.02 5.05
C ASP A 41 -26.38 2.58 3.78
N GLU A 42 -27.09 1.89 2.89
CA GLU A 42 -26.50 1.28 1.70
C GLU A 42 -25.93 2.32 0.72
N GLU A 43 -26.59 3.46 0.54
CA GLU A 43 -26.15 4.52 -0.36
C GLU A 43 -24.87 5.18 0.16
N ALA A 44 -24.87 5.57 1.44
CA ALA A 44 -23.70 6.16 2.09
C ALA A 44 -22.52 5.18 2.13
N ARG A 45 -22.78 3.89 2.39
CA ARG A 45 -21.75 2.84 2.38
C ARG A 45 -21.15 2.66 0.99
N ALA A 46 -21.98 2.65 -0.05
CA ALA A 46 -21.52 2.55 -1.43
C ALA A 46 -20.66 3.77 -1.83
N GLN A 47 -21.04 4.96 -1.37
CA GLN A 47 -20.24 6.18 -1.58
C GLN A 47 -18.86 6.09 -0.91
N VAL A 48 -18.79 5.69 0.37
CA VAL A 48 -17.49 5.47 1.05
C VAL A 48 -16.64 4.47 0.28
N ALA A 49 -17.23 3.35 -0.12
CA ALA A 49 -16.52 2.30 -0.83
C ALA A 49 -15.94 2.81 -2.17
N ALA A 50 -16.71 3.61 -2.91
CA ALA A 50 -16.27 4.21 -4.16
C ALA A 50 -15.11 5.20 -3.97
N GLU A 51 -15.09 5.94 -2.87
CA GLU A 51 -14.01 6.89 -2.54
C GLU A 51 -12.74 6.20 -2.02
N VAL A 52 -12.90 5.14 -1.22
CA VAL A 52 -11.78 4.44 -0.56
C VAL A 52 -11.10 3.44 -1.50
N SER A 53 -11.86 2.76 -2.38
CA SER A 53 -11.30 1.71 -3.25
C SER A 53 -10.11 2.17 -4.10
N PRO A 54 -10.15 3.34 -4.76
CA PRO A 54 -8.99 3.84 -5.52
C PRO A 54 -7.74 4.06 -4.67
N LEU A 55 -7.88 4.48 -3.41
CA LEU A 55 -6.74 4.68 -2.50
C LEU A 55 -6.04 3.35 -2.20
N ILE A 56 -6.83 2.32 -1.86
CA ILE A 56 -6.32 0.97 -1.57
C ILE A 56 -5.66 0.37 -2.81
N ILE A 57 -6.31 0.47 -3.97
CA ILE A 57 -5.78 -0.04 -5.25
C ILE A 57 -4.45 0.61 -5.58
N LYS A 58 -4.34 1.94 -5.40
CA LYS A 58 -3.12 2.68 -5.69
C LYS A 58 -1.98 2.30 -4.75
N ALA A 59 -2.25 2.17 -3.45
CA ALA A 59 -1.25 1.73 -2.49
C ALA A 59 -0.74 0.30 -2.82
N ALA A 60 -1.65 -0.62 -3.18
CA ALA A 60 -1.28 -1.96 -3.60
C ALA A 60 -0.43 -1.96 -4.89
N GLN A 61 -0.69 -1.04 -5.83
CA GLN A 61 0.16 -0.87 -7.00
C GLN A 61 1.58 -0.43 -6.62
N HIS A 62 1.71 0.58 -5.78
CA HIS A 62 3.02 1.05 -5.32
C HIS A 62 3.83 -0.02 -4.59
N ILE A 63 3.17 -0.85 -3.76
CA ILE A 63 3.82 -1.99 -3.10
C ILE A 63 4.36 -2.99 -4.12
N ARG A 64 3.56 -3.35 -5.13
CA ARG A 64 3.98 -4.27 -6.19
C ARG A 64 5.14 -3.70 -7.02
N ASP A 65 5.10 -2.41 -7.34
CA ASP A 65 6.17 -1.75 -8.08
C ASP A 65 7.48 -1.76 -7.28
N LYS A 66 7.42 -1.49 -5.97
CA LYS A 66 8.59 -1.57 -5.06
C LYS A 66 9.14 -3.00 -4.98
N GLN A 67 8.28 -4.02 -4.89
CA GLN A 67 8.70 -5.43 -4.90
C GLN A 67 9.41 -5.80 -6.20
N LYS A 68 8.85 -5.42 -7.35
CA LYS A 68 9.46 -5.68 -8.66
C LYS A 68 10.84 -5.02 -8.79
N ILE A 69 10.97 -3.76 -8.37
CA ILE A 69 12.28 -3.07 -8.38
C ILE A 69 13.29 -3.81 -7.50
N LEU A 70 12.88 -4.27 -6.32
CA LEU A 70 13.75 -5.03 -5.44
C LEU A 70 14.20 -6.37 -6.06
N GLU A 71 13.30 -7.10 -6.69
CA GLU A 71 13.60 -8.33 -7.43
C GLU A 71 14.62 -8.08 -8.56
N GLU A 72 14.41 -7.02 -9.35
CA GLU A 72 15.33 -6.62 -10.42
C GLU A 72 16.73 -6.25 -9.86
N MET A 73 16.79 -5.55 -8.72
CA MET A 73 18.06 -5.23 -8.04
C MET A 73 18.79 -6.48 -7.55
N ILE A 74 18.07 -7.45 -6.97
CA ILE A 74 18.65 -8.74 -6.52
C ILE A 74 19.22 -9.51 -7.71
N MET A 75 18.44 -9.66 -8.79
CA MET A 75 18.88 -10.36 -10.01
C MET A 75 20.13 -9.71 -10.64
N ALA A 76 20.15 -8.37 -10.72
CA ALA A 76 21.31 -7.64 -11.23
C ALA A 76 22.55 -7.83 -10.35
N ASN A 77 22.38 -7.83 -9.03
CA ASN A 77 23.47 -8.07 -8.10
C ASN A 77 24.02 -9.49 -8.18
N ASP A 78 23.15 -10.51 -8.27
CA ASP A 78 23.56 -11.91 -8.47
C ASP A 78 24.35 -12.08 -9.78
N GLY A 79 23.92 -11.41 -10.85
CA GLY A 79 24.65 -11.37 -12.12
C GLY A 79 26.06 -10.78 -11.96
N ARG A 80 26.20 -9.67 -11.22
CA ARG A 80 27.49 -9.04 -10.92
C ARG A 80 28.38 -9.92 -10.04
N MET A 81 27.82 -10.58 -9.04
CA MET A 81 28.56 -11.52 -8.17
C MET A 81 29.11 -12.71 -8.98
N LYS A 82 28.31 -13.30 -9.88
CA LYS A 82 28.76 -14.36 -10.77
C LYS A 82 29.89 -13.89 -11.70
N ALA A 83 29.75 -12.71 -12.32
CA ALA A 83 30.81 -12.13 -13.15
C ALA A 83 32.10 -11.89 -12.36
N ASN A 84 32.03 -11.29 -11.17
CA ASN A 84 33.19 -11.03 -10.33
C ASN A 84 33.88 -12.32 -9.85
N SER A 85 33.12 -13.40 -9.58
CA SER A 85 33.70 -14.71 -9.24
C SER A 85 34.46 -15.35 -10.40
N PHE A 86 34.09 -15.02 -11.64
CA PHE A 86 34.74 -15.52 -12.85
C PHE A 86 36.04 -14.76 -13.15
N TYR A 87 36.06 -13.45 -12.91
CA TYR A 87 37.27 -12.62 -13.09
C TYR A 87 38.23 -12.66 -11.90
N GLY A 88 37.79 -12.99 -10.68
CA GLY A 88 38.68 -13.15 -9.51
C GLY A 88 39.52 -14.43 -9.50
N LYS A 89 39.39 -15.29 -10.52
CA LYS A 89 40.16 -16.53 -10.70
C LYS A 89 41.29 -16.42 -11.73
N TYR A 90 41.50 -15.25 -12.33
CA TYR A 90 42.61 -14.96 -13.23
C TYR A 90 43.57 -13.96 -12.62
#